data_AF-A0A133UHW8-F1
#
_entry.id   AF-A0A133UHW8-F1
#
_cell.length_a   1.000
_cell.length_b   1.000
_cell.length_c   1.000
_cell.angle_alpha   90.00
_cell.angle_beta   90.00
_cell.angle_gamma   90.00
#
_symmetry.space_group_name_H-M   'P 1'
#
loop_
_entity.id
_entity.type
_entity.pdbx_description
1 polymer ?
#
loop_
_entity_poly.entity_id
_entity_poly.type
_entity_poly.pdbx_seq_one_letter_code
_entity_poly.pdbx_strand_id
1 'polypeptide(L)'
;MERKTVIGFLTVLLIILIFGVYLSISRDSLRSTKTPGSVKLDVPYISQSGLGCSEASTAMVLKYYGYDASQKLVKEEIGEFFEELLPGLKEYLPKSHYASTVVHTY
;
A
#
# COMPACT_ATOMS: atom_id res chain seq x y z
N MET A 1 3.71 -13.58 -52.82
CA MET A 1 4.18 -13.59 -51.42
C MET A 1 4.34 -15.03 -50.98
N GLU A 2 5.52 -15.44 -50.53
CA GLU A 2 5.78 -16.85 -50.21
C GLU A 2 4.96 -17.31 -49.01
N ARG A 3 4.39 -18.52 -49.07
CA ARG A 3 3.51 -19.09 -48.03
C ARG A 3 4.16 -19.04 -46.63
N LYS A 4 5.49 -19.19 -46.56
CA LYS A 4 6.27 -19.10 -45.33
C LYS A 4 6.29 -17.70 -44.73
N THR A 5 6.36 -16.65 -45.56
CA THR A 5 6.32 -15.25 -45.14
C THR A 5 4.95 -14.86 -44.60
N VAL A 6 3.87 -15.37 -45.20
CA VAL A 6 2.49 -15.13 -44.74
C VAL A 6 2.26 -15.77 -43.37
N ILE A 7 2.73 -17.00 -43.17
CA ILE A 7 2.63 -17.71 -41.88
C ILE A 7 3.42 -16.97 -40.79
N GLY A 8 4.64 -16.52 -41.08
CA GLY A 8 5.46 -15.76 -40.12
C GLY A 8 4.83 -14.42 -39.71
N PHE A 9 4.15 -13.74 -40.63
CA PHE A 9 3.44 -12.51 -40.31
C PHE A 9 2.21 -12.76 -39.43
N LEU A 10 1.45 -13.81 -39.72
CA LEU A 10 0.27 -14.21 -38.94
C LEU A 10 0.64 -14.63 -37.50
N THR A 11 1.76 -15.33 -37.30
CA THR A 11 2.19 -15.72 -35.94
C THR A 11 2.60 -14.52 -35.10
N VAL A 12 3.33 -13.56 -35.69
CA VAL A 12 3.70 -12.32 -34.99
C VAL A 12 2.46 -11.50 -34.62
N LEU A 13 1.50 -11.37 -35.54
CA LEU A 13 0.22 -10.70 -35.24
C LEU A 13 -0.53 -11.37 -34.10
N LEU A 14 -0.57 -12.71 -34.08
CA LEU A 14 -1.24 -13.47 -33.02
C LEU A 14 -0.58 -13.23 -31.64
N ILE A 15 0.75 -13.20 -31.58
CA ILE A 15 1.49 -12.93 -30.34
C ILE A 15 1.19 -11.52 -29.82
N ILE A 16 1.18 -10.52 -30.71
CA ILE A 16 0.88 -9.12 -30.35
C ILE A 16 -0.55 -9.01 -29.80
N LEU A 17 -1.52 -9.70 -30.41
CA LEU A 17 -2.90 -9.70 -29.94
C LEU A 17 -3.04 -10.36 -28.56
N ILE A 18 -2.42 -11.52 -28.35
CA ILE A 18 -2.44 -12.22 -27.05
C ILE A 18 -1.80 -11.35 -25.98
N PHE A 19 -0.65 -10.72 -26.28
CA PHE A 19 0.03 -9.82 -25.35
C PHE A 19 -0.79 -8.57 -25.04
N GLY A 20 -1.44 -7.97 -26.05
CA GLY A 20 -2.32 -6.81 -25.88
C GLY A 20 -3.56 -7.13 -25.03
N VAL A 21 -4.14 -8.32 -25.20
CA VAL A 21 -5.25 -8.81 -24.36
C VAL A 21 -4.79 -9.07 -22.93
N TYR A 22 -3.64 -9.73 -22.74
CA TYR A 22 -3.04 -9.96 -21.43
C TYR A 22 -2.77 -8.65 -20.67
N LEU A 23 -2.20 -7.65 -21.36
CA LEU A 23 -1.97 -6.32 -20.78
C LEU A 23 -3.29 -5.59 -20.46
N SER A 24 -4.32 -5.74 -21.28
CA SER A 24 -5.64 -5.12 -21.03
C SER A 24 -6.31 -5.71 -19.80
N ILE A 25 -6.34 -7.04 -19.68
CA ILE A 25 -6.86 -7.76 -18.51
C ILE A 25 -6.07 -7.40 -17.24
N SER A 26 -4.74 -7.32 -17.33
CA SER A 26 -3.88 -6.92 -16.20
C SER A 26 -4.16 -5.47 -15.77
N ARG A 27 -4.42 -4.58 -16.72
CA ARG A 27 -4.76 -3.18 -16.46
C ARG A 27 -6.13 -3.02 -15.81
N ASP A 28 -7.13 -3.83 -16.21
CA ASP A 28 -8.45 -3.83 -15.60
C ASP A 28 -8.44 -4.41 -14.18
N SER A 29 -7.59 -5.41 -13.91
CA SER A 29 -7.35 -5.92 -12.54
C SER A 29 -6.77 -4.84 -11.61
N LEU A 30 -5.82 -4.03 -12.10
CA LEU A 30 -5.26 -2.88 -11.37
C LEU A 30 -6.26 -1.73 -11.21
N ARG A 31 -7.20 -1.56 -12.15
CA ARG A 31 -8.18 -0.46 -12.15
C ARG A 31 -9.47 -0.79 -11.39
N SER A 32 -9.68 -2.06 -11.05
CA SER A 32 -10.85 -2.54 -10.31
C SER A 32 -10.54 -2.82 -8.83
N THR A 33 -9.83 -1.91 -8.17
CA THR A 33 -10.01 -1.71 -6.73
C THR A 33 -10.76 -0.40 -6.55
N LYS A 34 -12.07 -0.43 -6.78
CA LYS A 34 -12.97 0.61 -6.28
C LYS A 34 -12.83 0.58 -4.77
N THR A 35 -11.94 1.40 -4.23
CA THR A 35 -11.67 1.51 -2.81
C THR A 35 -13.00 1.81 -2.13
N PRO A 36 -13.47 0.96 -1.18
CA PRO A 36 -14.62 1.34 -0.36
C PRO A 36 -14.31 2.73 0.21
N GLY A 37 -15.26 3.66 0.05
CA GLY A 37 -15.05 5.11 0.02
C GLY A 37 -13.94 5.59 0.95
N SER A 38 -12.95 6.31 0.39
CA SER A 38 -11.86 6.89 1.15
C SER A 38 -12.42 7.83 2.23
N VAL A 39 -12.41 7.38 3.48
CA VAL A 39 -12.77 8.22 4.62
C VAL A 39 -11.55 9.04 4.99
N LYS A 40 -11.67 10.36 4.92
CA LYS A 40 -10.64 11.26 5.46
C LYS A 40 -10.76 11.24 6.98
N LEU A 41 -9.72 10.74 7.65
CA LEU A 41 -9.62 10.78 9.11
C LEU A 41 -9.26 12.21 9.55
N ASP A 42 -9.95 12.73 10.56
CA ASP A 42 -9.58 13.98 11.21
C ASP A 42 -8.62 13.68 12.37
N VAL A 43 -7.33 13.59 12.01
CA VAL A 43 -6.27 13.16 12.92
C VAL A 43 -5.69 14.39 13.63
N PRO A 44 -5.50 14.35 14.98
CA PRO A 44 -4.91 15.47 15.70
C PRO A 44 -3.47 15.72 15.23
N TYR A 45 -3.16 16.98 14.93
CA TYR A 45 -1.81 17.35 14.50
C TYR A 45 -0.83 17.32 15.69
N ILE A 46 0.32 16.68 15.50
CA ILE A 46 1.45 16.69 16.42
C ILE A 46 2.69 17.13 15.63
N SER A 47 3.34 18.20 16.06
CA SER A 47 4.62 18.62 15.48
C SER A 47 5.70 17.60 15.79
N GLN A 48 6.43 17.14 14.77
CA GLN A 48 7.52 16.18 14.96
C GLN A 48 8.67 16.78 15.79
N SER A 49 9.34 15.93 16.57
CA SER A 49 10.58 16.28 17.26
C SER A 49 11.79 15.84 16.43
N GLY A 50 12.54 16.79 15.87
CA GLY A 50 13.77 16.49 15.12
C GLY A 50 13.51 15.55 13.94
N LEU A 51 14.22 14.42 13.90
CA LEU A 51 14.11 13.39 12.85
C LEU A 51 12.98 12.38 13.10
N GLY A 52 12.14 12.57 14.13
CA GLY A 52 11.13 11.59 14.55
C GLY A 52 9.81 11.64 13.77
N CYS A 53 9.87 11.50 12.44
CA CYS A 53 8.67 11.57 11.59
C CYS A 53 7.77 10.34 11.74
N SER A 54 8.35 9.16 11.99
CA SER A 54 7.66 7.89 12.24
C SER A 54 6.89 7.95 13.57
N GLU A 55 7.52 8.43 14.63
CA GLU A 55 6.92 8.53 15.96
C GLU A 55 5.81 9.58 16.01
N ALA A 56 6.01 10.72 15.34
CA ALA A 56 4.97 11.74 15.20
C ALA A 56 3.74 11.17 14.50
N SER A 57 3.93 10.48 13.36
CA SER A 57 2.84 9.89 12.59
C SER A 57 2.09 8.82 13.39
N THR A 58 2.80 7.95 14.10
CA THR A 58 2.18 6.91 14.93
C THR A 58 1.46 7.51 16.14
N ALA A 59 2.03 8.50 16.82
CA ALA A 59 1.37 9.16 17.95
C ALA A 59 0.06 9.86 17.52
N MET A 60 0.05 10.49 16.34
CA MET A 60 -1.14 11.10 15.75
C MET A 60 -2.26 10.06 15.52
N VAL A 61 -1.91 8.91 14.91
CA VAL A 61 -2.86 7.81 14.67
C VAL A 61 -3.37 7.21 15.98
N LEU A 62 -2.50 6.94 16.95
CA LEU A 62 -2.91 6.39 18.25
C LEU A 62 -3.83 7.36 19.01
N LYS A 63 -3.52 8.68 19.00
CA LYS A 63 -4.42 9.68 19.59
C LYS A 63 -5.78 9.74 18.89
N TYR A 64 -5.83 9.58 17.57
CA TYR A 64 -7.11 9.50 16.84
C TYR A 64 -8.01 8.35 17.36
N TYR A 65 -7.42 7.22 17.76
CA TYR A 65 -8.15 6.09 18.34
C TYR A 65 -8.38 6.19 19.86
N GLY A 66 -8.06 7.34 20.47
CA GLY A 66 -8.33 7.61 21.88
C GLY A 66 -7.22 7.19 22.86
N TYR A 67 -6.05 6.79 22.37
CA TYR A 67 -4.91 6.49 23.22
C TYR A 67 -4.17 7.78 23.62
N ASP A 68 -3.67 7.85 24.86
CA ASP A 68 -2.79 8.94 25.28
C ASP A 68 -1.34 8.70 24.85
N ALA A 69 -1.11 8.76 23.53
CA ALA A 69 0.21 8.54 22.95
C ALA A 69 1.01 9.85 22.80
N SER A 70 2.30 9.79 23.08
CA SER A 70 3.27 10.84 22.77
C SER A 70 4.40 10.28 21.90
N GLN A 71 5.12 11.14 21.19
CA GLN A 71 6.29 10.71 20.39
C GLN A 71 7.32 9.96 21.23
N LYS A 72 7.55 10.42 22.46
CA LYS A 72 8.46 9.77 23.41
C LYS A 72 7.97 8.36 23.77
N LEU A 73 6.69 8.23 24.11
CA LEU A 73 6.11 6.94 24.48
C LEU A 73 6.13 5.95 23.31
N VAL A 74 5.83 6.42 22.09
CA VAL A 74 5.89 5.59 20.87
C VAL A 74 7.30 5.06 20.64
N LYS A 75 8.31 5.92 20.78
CA LYS A 75 9.71 5.53 20.66
C LYS A 75 10.14 4.49 21.69
N GLU A 76 9.69 4.65 22.93
CA GLU A 76 10.06 3.78 24.06
C GLU A 76 9.34 2.42 24.02
N GLU A 77 8.07 2.39 23.59
CA GLU A 77 7.21 1.20 23.68
C GLU A 77 7.07 0.42 22.37
N ILE A 78 7.25 1.07 21.21
CA ILE A 78 6.97 0.47 19.90
C ILE A 78 8.22 0.43 19.03
N GLY A 79 8.97 1.53 18.93
CA GLY A 79 10.22 1.59 18.18
C GLY A 79 10.46 2.94 17.49
N GLU A 80 11.64 3.10 16.88
CA GLU A 80 12.00 4.30 16.12
C GLU A 80 11.62 4.18 14.64
N PHE A 81 11.69 2.97 14.07
CA PHE A 81 11.52 2.76 12.64
C PHE A 81 10.08 2.43 12.26
N PHE A 82 9.62 2.97 11.14
CA PHE A 82 8.25 2.78 10.66
C PHE A 82 7.88 1.30 10.52
N GLU A 83 8.82 0.47 10.08
CA GLU A 83 8.70 -0.97 9.90
C GLU A 83 8.45 -1.71 11.23
N GLU A 84 9.00 -1.21 12.34
CA GLU A 84 8.78 -1.74 13.69
C GLU A 84 7.44 -1.28 14.27
N LEU A 85 7.00 -0.09 13.88
CA LEU A 85 5.71 0.48 14.30
C LEU A 85 4.52 -0.26 13.67
N LEU A 86 4.69 -0.85 12.48
CA LEU A 86 3.62 -1.53 11.75
C LEU A 86 3.02 -2.75 12.48
N PRO A 87 3.80 -3.70 13.05
CA PRO A 87 3.27 -4.75 13.90
C PRO A 87 2.55 -4.21 15.15
N GLY A 88 3.12 -3.23 15.85
CA GLY A 88 2.52 -2.65 17.06
C GLY A 88 1.18 -1.97 16.77
N LEU A 89 1.09 -1.19 15.68
CA LEU A 89 -0.16 -0.56 15.24
C LEU A 89 -1.29 -1.58 15.00
N LYS A 90 -1.00 -2.84 14.63
CA LYS A 90 -2.06 -3.86 14.45
C LYS A 90 -2.80 -4.20 15.75
N GLU A 91 -2.17 -4.02 16.91
CA GLU A 91 -2.79 -4.28 18.21
C GLU A 91 -3.68 -3.12 18.68
N TYR A 92 -3.32 -1.89 18.30
CA TYR A 92 -4.00 -0.66 18.71
C TYR A 92 -5.05 -0.18 17.70
N LEU A 93 -5.01 -0.65 16.46
CA LEU A 93 -6.00 -0.35 15.45
C LEU A 93 -7.15 -1.37 15.52
N PRO A 94 -8.42 -0.96 15.40
CA PRO A 94 -9.52 -1.89 15.24
C PRO A 94 -9.20 -2.89 14.13
N LYS A 95 -9.48 -4.19 14.34
CA LYS A 95 -9.20 -5.30 13.40
C LYS A 95 -9.79 -5.13 12.00
N SER A 96 -10.55 -4.07 11.75
CA SER A 96 -11.23 -3.74 10.52
C SER A 96 -10.63 -2.47 9.92
N HIS A 97 -10.09 -2.59 8.71
CA HIS A 97 -10.03 -1.58 7.64
C HIS A 97 -8.66 -1.28 7.02
N TYR A 98 -7.54 -1.70 7.60
CA TYR A 98 -6.26 -1.62 6.89
C TYR A 98 -6.05 -2.92 6.09
N ALA A 99 -5.95 -2.79 4.77
CA ALA A 99 -5.52 -3.89 3.92
C ALA A 99 -4.18 -4.39 4.45
N SER A 100 -4.14 -5.68 4.81
CA SER A 100 -2.90 -6.35 5.24
C SER A 100 -1.79 -6.01 4.26
N THR A 101 -0.83 -5.18 4.68
CA THR A 101 0.37 -4.94 3.89
C THR A 101 1.14 -6.26 3.86
N VAL A 102 1.02 -7.00 2.76
CA VAL A 102 1.91 -8.12 2.47
C VAL A 102 3.26 -7.49 2.21
N VAL A 103 4.13 -7.50 3.22
CA VAL A 103 5.52 -7.06 3.06
C VAL A 103 6.21 -8.10 2.20
N HIS A 104 6.39 -7.79 0.92
CA HIS A 104 7.31 -8.55 0.07
C HIS A 104 8.72 -8.12 0.44
N THR A 105 9.38 -8.90 1.29
CA THR A 105 10.84 -8.88 1.44
C THR A 105 11.46 -9.38 0.14
N TYR A 106 12.21 -8.51 -0.52
CA TYR A 106 13.07 -8.82 -1.67
C TYR A 106 14.38 -9.48 -1.22
#